data_AF-A0A7J2NRI1-F1
#
_entry.id   AF-A0A7J2NRI1-F1
#
_cell.length_a   1.000
_cell.length_b   1.000
_cell.length_c   1.000
_cell.angle_alpha   90.00
_cell.angle_beta   90.00
_cell.angle_gamma   90.00
#
_symmetry.space_group_name_H-M   'P 1'
#
loop_
_entity.id
_entity.type
_entity.pdbx_description
1 polymer ?
#
loop_
_entity_poly.entity_id
_entity_poly.type
_entity_poly.pdbx_seq_one_letter_code
_entity_poly.pdbx_strand_id
1 'polypeptide(L)'
;MRKLAAPLALLVVFVCGLLVGTASYAIIERASQIRNVGTIRTIGVEVYADEALTTVLTEIAWGTLGPGEVRSFDAWVKNVGNDAQKLVMWTENWSPAAAFDHITLTWNYVDSWVAVNASIPVVFTLSVDPNITDVAGFSFDIWVKGVH
;
A
#
# COMPACT_ATOMS: atom_id res chain seq x y z
N MET A 1 3.33 -74.16 48.62
CA MET A 1 2.65 -73.10 47.86
C MET A 1 3.57 -71.90 47.58
N ARG A 2 4.81 -72.10 47.08
CA ARG A 2 5.84 -71.03 47.00
C ARG A 2 6.63 -70.98 45.67
N LYS A 3 6.16 -71.69 44.63
CA LYS A 3 6.82 -71.75 43.29
C LYS A 3 6.03 -71.04 42.18
N LEU A 4 4.80 -70.60 42.45
CA LEU A 4 3.93 -69.90 41.49
C LEU A 4 4.11 -68.36 41.49
N ALA A 5 4.80 -67.79 42.50
CA ALA A 5 4.90 -66.34 42.67
C ALA A 5 5.88 -65.66 41.69
N ALA A 6 7.00 -66.31 41.35
CA ALA A 6 8.00 -65.77 40.45
C ALA A 6 7.53 -65.65 38.98
N PRO A 7 6.90 -66.67 38.35
CA PRO A 7 6.40 -66.53 36.98
C PRO A 7 5.23 -65.54 36.89
N LEU A 8 4.40 -65.44 37.92
CA LEU A 8 3.32 -64.46 38.00
C LEU A 8 3.87 -63.03 38.08
N ALA A 9 4.90 -62.79 38.90
CA ALA A 9 5.55 -61.48 39.00
C ALA A 9 6.20 -61.04 37.68
N LEU A 10 6.86 -61.96 36.97
CA LEU A 10 7.43 -61.70 35.64
C LEU A 10 6.36 -61.36 34.59
N LEU A 11 5.23 -62.08 34.60
CA LEU A 11 4.09 -61.80 33.73
C LEU A 11 3.51 -60.41 34.01
N VAL A 12 3.35 -60.03 35.28
CA VAL A 12 2.84 -58.71 35.69
C VAL A 12 3.79 -57.60 35.22
N VAL A 13 5.10 -57.77 35.40
CA VAL A 13 6.10 -56.79 34.93
C VAL A 13 6.09 -56.66 33.41
N PHE A 14 5.96 -57.78 32.68
CA PHE A 14 5.88 -57.77 31.22
C PHE A 14 4.61 -57.08 30.71
N VAL A 15 3.45 -57.35 31.33
CA VAL A 15 2.17 -56.71 30.99
C VAL A 15 2.20 -55.22 31.33
N CYS A 16 2.76 -54.83 32.49
CA CYS A 16 2.95 -53.42 32.84
C CYS A 16 3.91 -52.72 31.87
N GLY A 17 4.99 -53.38 31.45
CA GLY A 17 5.92 -52.85 30.45
C GLY A 17 5.25 -52.60 29.08
N LEU A 18 4.39 -53.54 28.63
CA LEU A 18 3.61 -53.38 27.40
C LEU A 18 2.59 -52.25 27.50
N LEU A 19 1.89 -52.12 28.64
CA LEU A 19 0.90 -51.06 28.86
C LEU A 19 1.53 -49.66 28.93
N VAL A 20 2.70 -49.53 29.56
CA VAL A 20 3.45 -48.26 29.61
C VAL A 20 4.05 -47.92 28.24
N GLY A 21 4.52 -48.93 27.51
CA GLY A 21 4.99 -48.77 26.13
C GLY A 21 3.90 -48.24 25.20
N THR A 22 2.72 -48.86 25.16
CA THR A 22 1.63 -48.42 24.26
C THR A 22 1.02 -47.07 24.68
N ALA A 23 0.94 -46.79 25.99
CA ALA A 23 0.48 -45.49 26.49
C ALA A 23 1.43 -44.34 26.10
N SER A 24 2.74 -44.59 25.98
CA SER A 24 3.72 -43.56 25.57
C SER A 24 3.72 -43.28 24.07
N TYR A 25 3.46 -44.28 23.21
CA TYR A 25 3.31 -44.06 21.76
C TYR A 25 2.08 -43.21 21.40
N ALA A 26 0.96 -43.37 22.10
CA ALA A 26 -0.29 -42.65 21.80
C ALA A 26 -0.26 -41.15 22.14
N ILE A 27 0.68 -40.70 22.97
CA ILE A 27 0.74 -39.31 23.45
C ILE A 27 1.54 -38.41 22.47
N ILE A 28 2.45 -38.98 21.66
CA ILE A 28 3.38 -38.22 20.82
C ILE A 28 2.78 -37.84 19.44
N GLU A 29 1.71 -38.51 18.97
CA GLU A 29 1.23 -38.41 17.58
C GLU A 29 0.18 -37.29 17.28
N ARG A 30 -0.06 -36.32 18.17
CA ARG A 30 -1.08 -35.27 17.92
C ARG A 30 -0.51 -33.87 17.67
N ALA A 31 0.52 -33.78 16.84
CA ALA A 31 1.00 -32.50 16.33
C ALA A 31 0.62 -32.35 14.85
N SER A 32 -0.40 -31.54 14.57
CA SER A 32 -0.75 -31.16 13.20
C SER A 32 -0.03 -29.86 12.83
N GLN A 33 0.84 -29.90 11.84
CA GLN A 33 1.45 -28.69 11.28
C GLN A 33 0.41 -27.97 10.41
N ILE A 34 -0.05 -26.80 10.87
CA ILE A 34 -0.94 -25.93 10.10
C ILE A 34 -0.08 -24.88 9.40
N ARG A 35 -0.05 -24.93 8.07
CA ARG A 35 0.60 -23.89 7.26
C ARG A 35 -0.27 -22.63 7.28
N ASN A 36 0.29 -21.53 7.77
CA ASN A 36 -0.32 -20.21 7.70
C ASN A 36 0.34 -19.42 6.55
N VAL A 37 -0.48 -18.87 5.65
CA VAL A 37 -0.05 -17.99 4.57
C VAL A 37 -1.02 -16.82 4.48
N GLY A 38 -0.51 -15.66 4.10
CA GLY A 38 -1.32 -14.47 3.83
C GLY A 38 -0.55 -13.51 2.95
N THR A 39 -1.26 -12.56 2.35
CA THR A 39 -0.70 -11.47 1.55
C THR A 39 -1.16 -10.14 2.14
N ILE A 40 -0.21 -9.22 2.33
CA ILE A 40 -0.51 -7.87 2.84
C ILE A 40 -0.77 -6.95 1.65
N ARG A 41 -1.84 -6.15 1.73
CA ARG A 41 -2.14 -5.10 0.75
C ARG A 41 -1.09 -3.99 0.84
N THR A 42 -0.55 -3.60 -0.31
CA THR A 42 0.40 -2.51 -0.47
C THR A 42 -0.25 -1.43 -1.33
N ILE A 43 -0.09 -0.18 -0.89
CA ILE A 43 -0.63 1.01 -1.54
C ILE A 43 0.55 1.83 -2.02
N GLY A 44 0.51 2.30 -3.26
CA GLY A 44 1.61 3.05 -3.85
C GLY A 44 1.31 3.47 -5.28
N VAL A 45 1.68 4.71 -5.60
CA VAL A 45 1.56 5.28 -6.94
C VAL A 45 2.83 6.03 -7.29
N GLU A 46 3.13 6.10 -8.58
CA GLU A 46 4.19 6.92 -9.14
C GLU A 46 3.60 7.81 -10.24
N VAL A 47 4.05 9.06 -10.31
CA VAL A 47 3.60 10.04 -11.31
C VAL A 47 4.71 10.23 -12.32
N TYR A 48 4.37 10.18 -13.60
CA TYR A 48 5.28 10.26 -14.73
C TYR A 48 4.94 11.46 -15.62
N ALA A 49 5.98 12.05 -16.21
CA ALA A 49 5.87 13.20 -17.11
C ALA A 49 5.54 12.79 -18.56
N ASP A 50 5.61 11.50 -18.88
CA ASP A 50 5.42 10.97 -20.22
C ASP A 50 4.58 9.69 -20.22
N GLU A 51 3.87 9.46 -21.33
CA GLU A 51 3.02 8.27 -21.54
C GLU A 51 3.82 6.97 -21.53
N ALA A 52 5.09 7.00 -21.92
CA ALA A 52 5.95 5.82 -21.93
C ALA A 52 6.45 5.43 -20.51
N LEU A 53 6.10 6.21 -19.48
CA LEU A 53 6.46 5.99 -18.08
C LEU A 53 7.98 5.89 -17.89
N THR A 54 8.74 6.73 -18.59
CA THR A 54 10.21 6.72 -18.56
C THR A 54 10.79 7.75 -17.60
N THR A 55 10.08 8.85 -17.38
CA THR A 55 10.52 9.99 -16.58
C THR A 55 9.55 10.22 -15.42
N VAL A 56 10.03 9.98 -14.20
CA VAL A 56 9.27 10.30 -12.99
C VAL A 56 9.11 11.82 -12.90
N LEU A 57 7.89 12.29 -12.68
CA LEU A 57 7.58 13.70 -12.54
C LEU A 57 7.93 14.17 -11.13
N THR A 58 8.96 15.00 -11.02
CA THR A 58 9.40 15.59 -9.73
C THR A 58 9.12 17.09 -9.63
N GLU A 59 8.88 17.77 -10.75
CA GLU A 59 8.62 19.22 -10.79
C GLU A 59 7.73 19.56 -11.99
N ILE A 60 6.78 20.49 -11.81
CA ILE A 60 6.05 21.13 -12.91
C ILE A 60 6.46 22.60 -12.97
N ALA A 61 7.21 22.95 -14.00
CA ALA A 61 7.61 24.34 -14.26
C ALA A 61 6.45 25.11 -14.92
N TRP A 62 5.53 25.64 -14.11
CA TRP A 62 4.38 26.40 -14.59
C TRP A 62 4.76 27.68 -15.35
N GLY A 63 5.98 28.19 -15.20
CA GLY A 63 6.46 29.39 -15.89
C GLY A 63 5.80 30.69 -15.39
N THR A 64 5.82 31.73 -16.22
CA THR A 64 5.15 33.01 -15.91
C THR A 64 3.65 32.92 -16.26
N LEU A 65 2.81 33.30 -15.30
CA LEU A 65 1.35 33.32 -15.41
C LEU A 65 0.83 34.72 -15.11
N GLY A 66 -0.15 35.18 -15.87
CA GLY A 66 -0.89 36.41 -15.59
C GLY A 66 -2.10 36.20 -14.68
N PRO A 67 -2.66 37.28 -14.09
CA PRO A 67 -3.96 37.21 -13.42
C PRO A 67 -5.06 36.68 -14.36
N GLY A 68 -5.85 35.72 -13.88
CA GLY A 68 -6.92 35.08 -14.66
C GLY A 68 -6.44 34.00 -15.64
N GLU A 69 -5.13 33.73 -15.70
CA GLU A 69 -4.59 32.70 -16.58
C GLU A 69 -4.86 31.30 -16.05
N VAL A 70 -5.12 30.37 -16.98
CA VAL A 70 -5.25 28.94 -16.72
C VAL A 70 -4.20 28.20 -17.53
N ARG A 71 -3.48 27.28 -16.89
CA ARG A 71 -2.46 26.45 -17.55
C ARG A 71 -2.65 24.99 -17.16
N SER A 72 -2.45 24.09 -18.12
CA SER A 72 -2.59 22.65 -17.94
C SER A 72 -1.27 21.92 -18.19
N PHE A 73 -1.09 20.78 -17.51
CA PHE A 73 0.05 19.90 -17.65
C PHE A 73 -0.42 18.45 -17.67
N ASP A 74 -0.04 17.71 -18.71
CA ASP A 74 -0.36 16.29 -18.87
C ASP A 74 0.63 15.42 -18.07
N ALA A 75 0.11 14.45 -17.33
CA ALA A 75 0.91 13.50 -16.56
C ALA A 75 0.26 12.11 -16.56
N TRP A 76 0.99 11.09 -16.11
CA TRP A 76 0.51 9.72 -16.01
C TRP A 76 0.72 9.17 -14.60
N VAL A 77 -0.35 8.70 -13.96
CA VAL A 77 -0.27 8.08 -12.64
C VAL A 77 -0.33 6.57 -12.78
N LYS A 78 0.71 5.87 -12.32
CA LYS A 78 0.83 4.42 -12.34
C LYS A 78 0.58 3.85 -10.95
N ASN A 79 -0.25 2.80 -10.87
CA ASN A 79 -0.40 2.02 -9.65
C ASN A 79 0.75 1.01 -9.53
N VAL A 80 1.60 1.18 -8.49
CA VAL A 80 2.73 0.29 -8.18
C VAL A 80 2.47 -0.59 -6.95
N GLY A 81 1.29 -0.48 -6.33
CA GLY A 81 0.86 -1.39 -5.28
C GLY A 81 0.38 -2.74 -5.82
N ASN A 82 -0.07 -3.62 -4.92
CA ASN A 82 -0.51 -4.97 -5.27
C ASN A 82 -2.03 -5.17 -5.27
N ASP A 83 -2.81 -4.10 -5.16
CA ASP A 83 -4.25 -4.11 -5.42
C ASP A 83 -4.71 -2.85 -6.16
N ALA A 84 -5.89 -2.92 -6.77
CA ALA A 84 -6.53 -1.79 -7.41
C ALA A 84 -6.72 -0.62 -6.42
N GLN A 85 -6.47 0.59 -6.90
CA GLN A 85 -6.47 1.81 -6.09
C GLN A 85 -7.25 2.92 -6.78
N LYS A 86 -7.95 3.71 -5.97
CA LYS A 86 -8.38 5.06 -6.32
C LYS A 86 -7.28 6.05 -5.97
N LEU A 87 -7.36 7.26 -6.49
CA LEU A 87 -6.35 8.29 -6.25
C LEU A 87 -6.95 9.46 -5.47
N VAL A 88 -6.14 10.09 -4.62
CA VAL A 88 -6.44 11.38 -4.01
C VAL A 88 -5.28 12.34 -4.27
N MET A 89 -5.61 13.63 -4.39
CA MET A 89 -4.64 14.71 -4.59
C MET A 89 -4.88 15.82 -3.56
N TRP A 90 -3.80 16.39 -3.05
CA TRP A 90 -3.84 17.60 -2.24
C TRP A 90 -2.56 18.43 -2.44
N THR A 91 -2.56 19.66 -1.94
CA THR A 91 -1.41 20.58 -2.04
C THR A 91 -0.94 21.00 -0.66
N GLU A 92 0.37 21.20 -0.51
CA GLU A 92 0.99 21.62 0.76
C GLU A 92 2.17 22.57 0.50
N ASN A 93 2.78 23.09 1.58
CA ASN A 93 4.02 23.86 1.54
C ASN A 93 3.98 25.09 0.60
N TRP A 94 2.83 25.77 0.56
CA TRP A 94 2.63 26.98 -0.21
C TRP A 94 3.55 28.12 0.25
N SER A 95 4.29 28.68 -0.71
CA SER A 95 5.20 29.81 -0.49
C SER A 95 5.08 30.81 -1.64
N PRO A 96 4.63 32.05 -1.38
CA PRO A 96 4.10 32.54 -0.10
C PRO A 96 2.77 31.86 0.26
N ALA A 97 2.45 31.77 1.56
CA ALA A 97 1.21 31.13 2.02
C ALA A 97 -0.06 31.79 1.43
N ALA A 98 -0.04 33.10 1.19
CA ALA A 98 -1.13 33.85 0.56
C ALA A 98 -1.45 33.41 -0.88
N ALA A 99 -0.52 32.71 -1.56
CA ALA A 99 -0.78 32.17 -2.89
C ALA A 99 -1.89 31.11 -2.88
N PHE A 100 -2.07 30.40 -1.76
CA PHE A 100 -3.11 29.38 -1.60
C PHE A 100 -4.53 29.95 -1.81
N ASP A 101 -4.77 31.19 -1.40
CA ASP A 101 -6.08 31.83 -1.49
C ASP A 101 -6.43 32.30 -2.91
N HIS A 102 -5.42 32.43 -3.78
CA HIS A 102 -5.55 33.01 -5.13
C HIS A 102 -5.20 32.04 -6.26
N ILE A 103 -4.64 30.88 -5.96
CA ILE A 103 -4.21 29.90 -6.96
C ILE A 103 -4.88 28.56 -6.64
N THR A 104 -5.61 28.03 -7.60
CA THR A 104 -6.27 26.73 -7.48
C THR A 104 -5.61 25.73 -8.41
N LEU A 105 -5.21 24.58 -7.86
CA LEU A 105 -4.83 23.41 -8.64
C LEU A 105 -5.96 22.38 -8.64
N THR A 106 -6.33 21.91 -9.82
CA THR A 106 -7.27 20.80 -10.02
C THR A 106 -6.65 19.73 -10.90
N TRP A 107 -7.32 18.60 -11.00
CA TRP A 107 -7.00 17.55 -11.96
C TRP A 107 -8.29 16.95 -12.53
N ASN A 108 -8.20 16.27 -13.66
CA ASN A 108 -9.34 15.66 -14.34
C ASN A 108 -9.66 14.22 -13.89
N TYR A 109 -9.06 13.72 -12.80
CA TYR A 109 -9.29 12.36 -12.32
C TYR A 109 -10.72 12.20 -11.78
N VAL A 110 -11.42 11.15 -12.24
CA VAL A 110 -12.86 10.93 -12.02
C VAL A 110 -13.19 9.80 -11.02
N ASP A 111 -12.33 9.62 -10.02
CA ASP A 111 -12.52 8.61 -8.96
C ASP A 111 -12.67 7.15 -9.46
N SER A 112 -11.99 6.82 -10.56
CA SER A 112 -11.98 5.48 -11.16
C SER A 112 -10.91 4.57 -10.56
N TRP A 113 -11.22 3.28 -10.43
CA TRP A 113 -10.24 2.30 -9.99
C TRP A 113 -9.12 2.11 -11.02
N VAL A 114 -7.87 2.25 -10.58
CA VAL A 114 -6.65 1.97 -11.34
C VAL A 114 -6.15 0.57 -10.98
N ALA A 115 -6.20 -0.35 -11.94
CA ALA A 115 -5.73 -1.72 -11.76
C ALA A 115 -4.22 -1.78 -11.44
N VAL A 116 -3.79 -2.89 -10.85
CA VAL A 116 -2.37 -3.14 -10.54
C VAL A 116 -1.52 -3.04 -11.80
N ASN A 117 -0.40 -2.31 -11.73
CA ASN A 117 0.51 -2.00 -12.85
C ASN A 117 -0.09 -1.19 -14.01
N ALA A 118 -1.37 -0.81 -13.95
CA ALA A 118 -1.96 0.09 -14.92
C ALA A 118 -1.57 1.54 -14.63
N SER A 119 -1.59 2.36 -15.68
CA SER A 119 -1.45 3.80 -15.60
C SER A 119 -2.65 4.48 -16.24
N ILE A 120 -3.00 5.67 -15.74
CA ILE A 120 -4.01 6.52 -16.34
C ILE A 120 -3.42 7.90 -16.65
N PRO A 121 -3.82 8.54 -17.76
CA PRO A 121 -3.49 9.94 -18.00
C PRO A 121 -4.31 10.82 -17.06
N VAL A 122 -3.66 11.86 -16.53
CA VAL A 122 -4.27 12.94 -15.76
C VAL A 122 -3.79 14.28 -16.28
N VAL A 123 -4.62 15.30 -16.14
CA VAL A 123 -4.28 16.68 -16.52
C VAL A 123 -4.37 17.55 -15.28
N PHE A 124 -3.22 18.02 -14.80
CA PHE A 124 -3.17 19.03 -13.75
C PHE A 124 -3.51 20.38 -14.35
N THR A 125 -4.46 21.10 -13.78
CA THR A 125 -4.89 22.42 -14.26
C THR A 125 -4.78 23.44 -13.15
N LEU A 126 -3.91 24.42 -13.36
CA LEU A 126 -3.64 25.52 -12.47
C LEU A 126 -4.41 26.76 -12.95
N SER A 127 -5.14 27.41 -12.05
CA SER A 127 -5.90 28.64 -12.32
C SER A 127 -5.45 29.73 -11.35
N VAL A 128 -5.17 30.91 -11.88
CA VAL A 128 -4.81 32.11 -11.10
C VAL A 128 -6.02 33.04 -11.02
N ASP A 129 -6.38 33.49 -9.83
CA ASP A 129 -7.43 34.49 -9.61
C ASP A 129 -7.10 35.79 -10.37
N PRO A 130 -8.03 36.32 -11.18
CA PRO A 130 -7.88 37.64 -11.82
C PRO A 130 -7.54 38.79 -10.86
N ASN A 131 -7.89 38.66 -9.58
CA ASN A 131 -7.68 39.69 -8.55
C ASN A 131 -6.43 39.43 -7.69
N ILE A 132 -5.57 38.48 -8.05
CA ILE A 132 -4.33 38.24 -7.31
C ILE A 132 -3.49 39.52 -7.23
N THR A 133 -3.14 39.91 -6.01
CA THR A 133 -2.18 41.00 -5.74
C THR A 133 -1.07 40.48 -4.83
N ASP A 134 0.07 41.15 -4.83
CA ASP A 134 1.18 40.91 -3.90
C ASP A 134 1.82 39.50 -3.92
N VAL A 135 1.50 38.66 -4.90
CA VAL A 135 2.15 37.38 -5.18
C VAL A 135 2.89 37.47 -6.52
N ALA A 136 4.19 37.75 -6.48
CA ALA A 136 5.02 37.85 -7.68
C ALA A 136 5.60 36.50 -8.14
N GLY A 137 5.57 35.49 -7.27
CA GLY A 137 6.02 34.13 -7.53
C GLY A 137 5.47 33.20 -6.47
N PHE A 138 5.32 31.92 -6.82
CA PHE A 138 4.79 30.90 -5.92
C PHE A 138 5.50 29.55 -6.11
N SER A 139 5.43 28.73 -5.07
CA SER A 139 5.79 27.31 -5.09
C SER A 139 4.89 26.58 -4.09
N PHE A 140 4.61 25.31 -4.35
CA PHE A 140 3.88 24.40 -3.47
C PHE A 140 4.11 22.96 -3.92
N ASP A 141 3.86 22.03 -3.02
CA ASP A 141 3.97 20.60 -3.29
C ASP A 141 2.62 20.04 -3.76
N ILE A 142 2.67 19.13 -4.72
CA ILE A 142 1.51 18.36 -5.19
C ILE A 142 1.68 16.93 -4.71
N TRP A 143 0.78 16.49 -3.84
CA TRP A 143 0.77 15.12 -3.35
C TRP A 143 -0.28 14.31 -4.08
N VAL A 144 0.11 13.12 -4.54
CA VAL A 144 -0.80 12.12 -5.11
C VAL A 144 -0.61 10.82 -4.33
N LYS A 145 -1.71 10.23 -3.89
CA LYS A 145 -1.69 8.98 -3.11
C LYS A 145 -2.76 8.01 -3.59
N GLY A 146 -2.40 6.74 -3.64
CA GLY A 146 -3.36 5.65 -3.78
C GLY A 146 -4.20 5.46 -2.52
N VAL A 147 -5.47 5.15 -2.69
CA VAL A 147 -6.40 4.77 -1.62
C VAL A 147 -7.24 3.57 -2.07
N HIS A 148 -7.82 2.86 -1.12
CA HIS A 148 -8.74 1.77 -1.36
C HIS A 148 -10.07 2.08 -0.68
#